data_AF-A0A2Z4JZB7-F1
#
_entry.id   AF-A0A2Z4JZB7-F1
#
_cell.length_a   1.000
_cell.length_b   1.000
_cell.length_c   1.000
_cell.angle_alpha   90.00
_cell.angle_beta   90.00
_cell.angle_gamma   90.00
#
_symmetry.space_group_name_H-M   'P 1'
#
loop_
_entity.id
_entity.type
_entity.pdbx_description
1 polymer ?
#
loop_
_entity_poly.entity_id
_entity_poly.type
_entity_poly.pdbx_seq_one_letter_code
_entity_poly.pdbx_strand_id
1 'polypeptide(L)'
;MSEPDLPTLAPAQKLWAGLAALLFLIAIGFLGFALNTGVLRPFAIGWVALQIFGFVGALKFANGDFAHPIFKAQVMIHIIGLALLVLSFSRAL
;
A
#
# COMPACT_ATOMS: atom_id res chain seq x y z
N MET A 1 -17.40 16.20 25.18
CA MET A 1 -17.61 14.76 24.90
C MET A 1 -16.23 14.15 24.81
N SER A 2 -15.86 13.29 25.77
CA SER A 2 -14.64 12.49 25.65
C SER A 2 -14.83 11.55 24.45
N GLU A 3 -13.91 11.55 23.50
CA GLU A 3 -13.95 10.55 22.43
C GLU A 3 -14.01 9.16 23.07
N PRO A 4 -14.89 8.25 22.59
CA PRO A 4 -14.89 6.89 23.07
C PRO A 4 -13.50 6.31 22.79
N ASP A 5 -12.85 5.83 23.85
CA ASP A 5 -11.51 5.27 23.81
C ASP A 5 -11.53 4.07 22.85
N LEU A 6 -11.03 4.27 21.62
CA LEU A 6 -11.07 3.24 20.60
C LEU A 6 -10.15 2.10 21.03
N PRO A 7 -10.59 0.84 20.92
CA PRO A 7 -9.78 -0.29 21.33
C PRO A 7 -8.45 -0.26 20.57
N THR A 8 -7.35 -0.36 21.32
CA THR A 8 -6.01 -0.32 20.75
C THR A 8 -5.84 -1.47 19.75
N LEU A 9 -5.30 -1.17 18.57
CA LEU A 9 -5.04 -2.19 17.55
C LEU A 9 -4.17 -3.33 18.10
N ALA A 10 -4.54 -4.57 17.78
CA ALA A 10 -3.74 -5.72 18.10
C ALA A 10 -2.35 -5.64 17.42
N PRO A 11 -1.30 -6.27 17.96
CA PRO A 11 0.04 -6.24 17.36
C PRO A 11 0.07 -6.64 15.88
N ALA A 12 -0.73 -7.65 15.51
CA ALA A 12 -0.86 -8.08 14.12
C ALA A 12 -1.46 -6.96 13.24
N GLN A 13 -2.51 -6.29 13.69
CA GLN A 13 -3.13 -5.19 12.93
C GLN A 13 -2.16 -4.03 12.74
N LYS A 14 -1.36 -3.69 13.77
CA LYS A 14 -0.31 -2.66 13.69
C LYS A 14 0.74 -3.01 12.62
N LEU A 15 1.18 -4.27 12.59
CA LEU A 15 2.13 -4.73 11.58
C LEU A 15 1.59 -4.57 10.16
N TRP A 16 0.37 -5.05 9.89
CA TRP A 16 -0.22 -4.99 8.55
C TRP A 16 -0.56 -3.57 8.11
N ALA A 17 -1.07 -2.73 9.03
CA ALA A 17 -1.26 -1.31 8.77
C ALA A 17 0.07 -0.61 8.45
N GLY A 18 1.13 -0.93 9.21
CA GLY A 18 2.47 -0.39 8.97
C GLY A 18 3.05 -0.80 7.61
N LEU A 19 2.89 -2.05 7.20
CA LEU A 19 3.32 -2.53 5.89
C LEU A 19 2.55 -1.85 4.75
N ALA A 20 1.23 -1.68 4.88
CA ALA A 20 0.42 -0.97 3.90
C ALA A 20 0.85 0.50 3.78
N ALA A 21 1.07 1.18 4.92
CA ALA A 21 1.56 2.55 4.95
C ALA A 21 2.95 2.69 4.30
N LEU A 22 3.87 1.76 4.58
CA LEU A 22 5.20 1.73 3.96
C LEU A 22 5.10 1.58 2.44
N LEU A 23 4.31 0.64 1.93
CA LEU A 23 4.08 0.45 0.49
C LEU A 23 3.49 1.70 -0.17
N PHE A 24 2.57 2.37 0.52
CA PHE A 24 1.97 3.60 0.02
C PHE A 24 3.01 4.72 -0.08
N LEU A 25 3.82 4.92 0.96
CA LEU A 25 4.90 5.90 0.96
C LEU A 25 5.95 5.62 -0.14
N ILE A 26 6.27 4.35 -0.39
CA ILE A 26 7.13 3.96 -1.52
C ILE A 26 6.51 4.38 -2.85
N ALA A 27 5.21 4.11 -3.05
CA ALA A 27 4.52 4.51 -4.27
C ALA A 27 4.48 6.04 -4.45
N ILE A 28 4.30 6.81 -3.37
CA ILE A 28 4.38 8.27 -3.41
C ILE A 28 5.80 8.76 -3.78
N GLY A 29 6.84 8.18 -3.17
CA GLY A 29 8.22 8.50 -3.55
C GLY A 29 8.51 8.20 -5.01
N PHE A 30 8.06 7.03 -5.49
CA PHE A 30 8.18 6.64 -6.90
C PHE A 30 7.38 7.55 -7.84
N LEU A 31 6.20 8.01 -7.43
CA LEU A 31 5.43 9.01 -8.18
C LEU A 31 6.20 10.32 -8.30
N GLY A 32 6.82 10.82 -7.21
CA GLY A 32 7.69 12.00 -7.26
C GLY A 32 8.83 11.85 -8.27
N PHE A 33 9.52 10.70 -8.25
CA PHE A 33 10.55 10.37 -9.24
C PHE A 33 10.01 10.36 -10.68
N ALA A 34 8.86 9.72 -10.91
CA ALA A 34 8.23 9.60 -12.23
C ALA A 34 7.79 10.97 -12.78
N LEU A 35 7.24 11.83 -11.93
CA LEU A 35 6.86 13.19 -12.30
C LEU A 35 8.08 14.05 -12.66
N ASN A 36 9.18 13.91 -11.92
CA ASN A 36 10.42 14.65 -12.15
C ASN A 36 11.16 14.23 -13.44
N THR A 37 11.27 12.92 -13.69
CA THR A 37 12.02 12.38 -14.83
C THR A 37 11.19 12.19 -16.10
N GLY A 38 9.87 12.16 -15.94
CA GLY A 38 8.93 11.86 -17.02
C GLY A 38 8.77 10.36 -17.33
N VAL A 39 9.55 9.49 -16.69
CA VAL A 39 9.60 8.03 -16.92
C VAL A 39 8.47 7.34 -16.14
N LEU A 40 7.81 6.36 -16.77
CA LEU A 40 6.76 5.52 -16.14
C LEU A 40 5.61 6.30 -15.47
N ARG A 41 5.37 7.57 -15.85
CA ARG A 41 4.33 8.44 -15.26
C ARG A 41 2.95 7.79 -15.17
N PRO A 42 2.39 7.19 -16.24
CA PRO A 42 1.06 6.57 -16.17
C PRO A 42 1.01 5.42 -15.17
N PHE A 43 2.08 4.62 -15.12
CA PHE A 43 2.20 3.50 -14.19
C PHE A 43 2.27 4.00 -12.74
N ALA A 44 3.08 5.02 -12.43
CA ALA A 44 3.19 5.55 -11.08
C ALA A 44 1.86 6.14 -10.56
N ILE A 45 1.17 6.91 -11.41
CA ILE A 45 -0.15 7.47 -11.07
C ILE A 45 -1.16 6.34 -10.83
N GLY A 46 -1.22 5.37 -11.75
CA GLY A 46 -2.12 4.22 -11.65
C GLY A 46 -1.83 3.37 -10.42
N TRP A 47 -0.57 3.17 -10.06
CA TRP A 47 -0.19 2.37 -8.91
C TRP A 47 -0.59 3.03 -7.58
N VAL A 48 -0.42 4.35 -7.43
CA VAL A 48 -0.92 5.09 -6.27
C VAL A 48 -2.44 4.99 -6.17
N ALA A 49 -3.15 5.24 -7.28
CA ALA A 49 -4.61 5.13 -7.31
C ALA A 49 -5.07 3.71 -6.93
N LEU A 50 -4.42 2.67 -7.47
CA LEU A 50 -4.72 1.28 -7.15
C LEU A 50 -4.51 0.97 -5.67
N GLN A 51 -3.44 1.46 -5.04
CA GLN A 51 -3.24 1.27 -3.60
C GLN A 51 -4.32 1.95 -2.76
N ILE A 52 -4.74 3.16 -3.12
CA ILE A 52 -5.82 3.88 -2.42
C ILE A 52 -7.11 3.06 -2.47
N PHE A 53 -7.57 2.71 -3.68
CA PHE A 53 -8.82 1.96 -3.83
C PHE A 53 -8.72 0.54 -3.30
N GLY A 54 -7.58 -0.13 -3.47
CA GLY A 54 -7.31 -1.47 -2.98
C GLY A 54 -7.34 -1.56 -1.46
N PHE A 55 -6.59 -0.71 -0.76
CA PHE A 55 -6.55 -0.72 0.71
C PHE A 55 -7.85 -0.23 1.33
N VAL A 56 -8.43 0.88 0.85
CA VAL A 56 -9.72 1.39 1.37
C VAL A 56 -10.84 0.39 1.11
N GLY A 57 -10.91 -0.16 -0.10
CA GLY A 57 -11.89 -1.20 -0.45
C GLY A 57 -11.74 -2.44 0.42
N ALA A 58 -10.53 -2.96 0.57
CA ALA A 58 -10.29 -4.13 1.42
C ALA A 58 -10.61 -3.88 2.90
N LEU A 59 -10.29 -2.70 3.43
CA LEU A 59 -10.67 -2.33 4.81
C LEU A 59 -12.18 -2.26 4.97
N LYS A 60 -12.90 -1.70 3.99
CA LYS A 60 -14.35 -1.66 4.00
C LYS A 60 -14.94 -3.08 4.06
N PHE A 61 -14.45 -4.00 3.23
CA PHE A 61 -14.92 -5.40 3.25
C PHE A 61 -14.44 -6.19 4.49
N ALA A 62 -13.35 -5.76 5.12
CA ALA A 62 -12.83 -6.32 6.35
C ALA A 62 -13.46 -5.72 7.62
N ASN A 63 -14.46 -4.84 7.49
CA ASN A 63 -15.05 -4.10 8.63
C ASN A 63 -13.98 -3.37 9.48
N GLY A 64 -12.94 -2.84 8.84
CA GLY A 64 -11.84 -2.14 9.51
C GLY A 64 -10.75 -3.02 10.10
N ASP A 65 -10.81 -4.34 9.96
CA ASP A 65 -9.77 -5.25 10.47
C ASP A 65 -8.55 -5.34 9.53
N PHE A 66 -7.45 -4.70 9.92
CA PHE A 66 -6.17 -4.77 9.22
C PHE A 66 -5.52 -6.17 9.21
N ALA A 67 -5.93 -7.08 10.10
CA ALA A 67 -5.45 -8.45 10.12
C ALA A 67 -6.34 -9.40 9.28
N HIS A 68 -7.40 -8.89 8.66
CA HIS A 68 -8.30 -9.68 7.85
C HIS A 68 -7.61 -10.23 6.60
N PRO A 69 -7.90 -11.48 6.16
CA PRO A 69 -7.26 -12.09 4.99
C PRO A 69 -7.35 -11.26 3.71
N ILE A 70 -8.48 -10.57 3.49
CA ILE A 70 -8.67 -9.71 2.30
C ILE A 70 -7.70 -8.51 2.31
N PHE A 71 -7.51 -7.86 3.47
CA PHE A 71 -6.56 -6.76 3.59
C PHE A 71 -5.12 -7.24 3.41
N LYS A 72 -4.76 -8.34 4.07
CA LYS A 72 -3.44 -8.98 3.91
C LYS A 72 -3.16 -9.33 2.46
N ALA A 73 -4.13 -9.87 1.72
CA ALA A 73 -3.97 -10.17 0.30
C ALA A 73 -3.66 -8.91 -0.53
N GLN A 74 -4.30 -7.78 -0.23
CA GLN A 74 -3.98 -6.49 -0.88
C GLN A 74 -2.57 -6.01 -0.54
N VAL A 75 -2.11 -6.15 0.71
CA VAL A 75 -0.73 -5.82 1.07
C VAL A 75 0.24 -6.73 0.29
N MET A 76 -0.02 -8.04 0.26
CA MET A 76 0.85 -9.01 -0.40
C MET A 76 0.93 -8.80 -1.91
N ILE A 77 -0.17 -8.49 -2.60
CA ILE A 77 -0.12 -8.25 -4.06
C ILE A 77 0.73 -7.02 -4.39
N HIS A 78 0.73 -6.00 -3.54
CA HIS A 78 1.59 -4.82 -3.71
C HIS A 78 3.05 -5.07 -3.32
N ILE A 79 3.33 -5.93 -2.33
CA ILE A 79 4.70 -6.41 -2.07
C ILE A 79 5.24 -7.15 -3.30
N ILE A 80 4.45 -8.06 -3.88
CA ILE A 80 4.83 -8.80 -5.09
C ILE A 80 5.04 -7.82 -6.25
N GLY A 81 4.13 -6.87 -6.45
CA GLY A 81 4.27 -5.84 -7.48
C GLY A 81 5.54 -5.01 -7.32
N LEU A 82 5.87 -4.59 -6.10
CA LEU A 82 7.11 -3.88 -5.79
C LEU A 82 8.35 -4.75 -6.06
N ALA A 83 8.34 -6.02 -5.64
CA ALA A 83 9.45 -6.94 -5.87
C ALA A 83 9.70 -7.16 -7.37
N LEU A 84 8.63 -7.34 -8.16
CA LEU A 84 8.71 -7.46 -9.61
C LEU A 84 9.21 -6.18 -10.27
N LEU A 85 8.79 -5.01 -9.79
CA LEU A 85 9.28 -3.73 -10.28
C LEU A 85 10.79 -3.58 -10.04
N VAL A 86 11.25 -3.85 -8.81
CA VAL A 86 12.67 -3.82 -8.45
C VAL A 86 13.46 -4.81 -9.32
N LEU A 87 13.01 -6.06 -9.45
CA LEU A 87 13.66 -7.06 -10.28
C LEU A 87 13.77 -6.62 -11.75
N SER A 88 12.71 -5.99 -12.28
CA SER A 88 12.69 -5.50 -13.66
C SER A 88 13.74 -4.41 -13.88
N PHE A 89 13.90 -3.49 -12.93
CA PHE A 89 14.97 -2.49 -12.98
C PHE A 89 16.35 -3.13 -12.85
N SER A 90 16.55 -4.06 -11.90
CA SER A 90 17.84 -4.73 -11.71
C SER A 90 18.31 -5.51 -12.93
N ARG A 91 17.40 -6.00 -13.77
CA ARG A 91 17.72 -6.65 -15.04
C ARG A 91 18.01 -5.66 -16.17
N ALA A 92 17.43 -4.47 -16.11
CA ALA A 92 17.57 -3.45 -17.15
C ALA A 92 18.84 -2.60 -16.99
N LEU A 93 19.40 -2.55 -15.77
CA LEU A 93 20.70 -1.97 -15.42
C LEU A 93 21.85 -2.93 -15.75
#